data_AF-A0A336N485-F1
#
_entry.id   AF-A0A336N485-F1
#
_cell.length_a   1.000
_cell.length_b   1.000
_cell.length_c   1.000
_cell.angle_alpha   90.00
_cell.angle_beta   90.00
_cell.angle_gamma   90.00
#
_symmetry.space_group_name_H-M   'P 1'
#
loop_
_entity.id
_entity.type
_entity.pdbx_description
1 polymer ?
#
loop_
_entity_poly.entity_id
_entity_poly.type
_entity_poly.pdbx_seq_one_letter_code
_entity_poly.pdbx_strand_id
1 'polypeptide(L)'
;MHLSEGVLHTPVLLAGVALAVIGVTVGLRRLDSERLPLTALFAAAFFVASTIHVPVGIGSVHLILNGMAGLFLGWAVFPAFLIALLLQVLFFPSVALPYWA
;
A
#
# COMPACT_ATOMS: atom_id res chain seq x y z
N MET A 1 -2.14 -7.26 -2.88
CA MET A 1 -2.04 -8.67 -2.45
C MET A 1 -0.92 -8.74 -1.43
N HIS A 2 -1.22 -9.04 -0.17
CA HIS A 2 -0.20 -9.23 0.85
C HIS A 2 0.42 -10.61 0.68
N LEU A 3 1.75 -10.67 0.57
CA LEU A 3 2.47 -11.93 0.46
C LEU A 3 2.76 -12.42 1.88
N SER A 4 2.59 -13.72 2.13
CA SER A 4 2.86 -14.30 3.45
C SER A 4 4.36 -14.25 3.75
N GLU A 5 4.70 -13.98 5.00
CA GLU A 5 6.09 -13.91 5.47
C GLU A 5 6.81 -15.24 5.20
N GLY A 6 8.04 -15.16 4.66
CA GLY A 6 8.88 -16.34 4.38
C GLY A 6 8.65 -17.06 3.03
N VAL A 7 7.69 -16.62 2.21
CA VAL A 7 7.44 -17.23 0.88
C VAL A 7 8.37 -16.67 -0.20
N LEU A 8 8.97 -15.49 0.01
CA LEU A 8 9.86 -14.86 -0.95
C LEU A 8 11.34 -15.16 -0.68
N HIS A 9 12.05 -15.56 -1.74
CA HIS A 9 13.50 -15.68 -1.75
C HIS A 9 14.17 -14.33 -1.39
N THR A 10 15.17 -14.35 -0.51
CA THR A 10 15.89 -13.16 -0.02
C THR A 10 16.33 -12.17 -1.11
N PRO A 11 16.84 -12.61 -2.28
CA PRO A 11 17.20 -11.69 -3.37
C PRO A 11 16.01 -10.90 -3.93
N VAL A 12 14.84 -11.52 -4.04
CA VAL A 12 13.61 -10.88 -4.55
C VAL A 12 13.12 -9.84 -3.56
N LEU A 13 13.21 -10.16 -2.27
CA LEU A 13 12.82 -9.27 -1.18
C LEU A 13 13.73 -8.02 -1.16
N LEU A 14 15.05 -8.22 -1.28
CA LEU A 14 16.01 -7.12 -1.38
C LEU A 14 15.78 -6.24 -2.63
N ALA A 15 15.52 -6.85 -3.78
CA ALA A 15 15.19 -6.10 -5.00
C ALA A 15 13.90 -5.30 -4.86
N GLY A 16 12.86 -5.88 -4.25
CA GLY A 16 11.59 -5.21 -3.97
C GLY A 16 11.75 -4.02 -3.02
N VAL A 17 12.51 -4.19 -1.93
CA VAL A 17 12.83 -3.10 -1.00
C VAL A 17 13.63 -2.00 -1.69
N ALA A 18 14.63 -2.35 -2.51
CA ALA A 18 15.42 -1.36 -3.23
C ALA A 18 14.54 -0.51 -4.18
N LEU A 19 13.65 -1.16 -4.95
CA LEU A 19 12.71 -0.47 -5.82
C LEU A 19 11.73 0.40 -5.03
N ALA A 20 11.23 -0.07 -3.90
CA ALA A 20 10.33 0.69 -3.05
C ALA A 20 11.02 1.95 -2.49
N VAL A 21 12.26 1.83 -2.01
CA VAL A 21 13.05 2.96 -1.51
C VAL A 21 13.29 4.00 -2.61
N ILE A 22 13.63 3.56 -3.83
CA ILE A 22 13.79 4.46 -4.97
C ILE A 22 12.47 5.17 -5.29
N GLY A 23 11.36 4.42 -5.38
CA GLY A 23 10.04 4.96 -5.66
C GLY A 23 9.59 6.00 -4.63
N VAL A 24 9.78 5.72 -3.34
CA VAL A 24 9.48 6.65 -2.23
C VAL A 24 10.35 7.90 -2.31
N THR A 25 11.65 7.74 -2.56
CA THR A 25 12.59 8.87 -2.66
C THR A 25 12.21 9.79 -3.82
N VAL A 26 11.89 9.24 -4.98
CA VAL A 26 11.44 10.01 -6.15
C VAL A 26 10.08 10.64 -5.88
N GLY A 27 9.15 9.89 -5.26
CA GLY A 27 7.83 10.38 -4.91
C GLY A 27 7.88 11.57 -3.94
N LEU A 28 8.71 11.50 -2.90
CA LEU A 28 8.92 12.60 -1.96
C LEU A 28 9.53 13.83 -2.63
N ARG A 29 10.50 13.64 -3.54
CA ARG A 29 11.11 14.76 -4.28
C ARG A 29 10.15 15.46 -5.24
N ARG A 30 9.12 14.77 -5.70
CA ARG A 30 8.08 15.32 -6.59
C ARG A 30 6.79 15.69 -5.86
N LEU A 31 6.78 15.60 -4.53
CA LEU A 31 5.63 15.94 -3.73
C LEU A 31 5.63 17.43 -3.43
N ASP A 32 4.81 18.17 -4.16
CA ASP A 32 4.60 19.59 -3.90
C ASP A 32 3.62 19.80 -2.74
N SER A 33 3.77 20.90 -2.01
CA SER A 33 2.92 21.22 -0.86
C SER A 33 1.42 21.31 -1.20
N GLU A 34 1.09 21.70 -2.44
CA GLU A 34 -0.30 21.73 -2.93
C GLU A 34 -0.90 20.33 -3.12
N ARG A 35 -0.06 19.32 -3.39
CA ARG A 35 -0.49 17.94 -3.61
C ARG A 35 -0.51 17.13 -2.32
N LEU A 36 0.06 17.63 -1.23
CA LEU A 36 0.08 16.97 0.08
C LEU A 36 -1.32 16.58 0.57
N PRO A 37 -2.34 17.47 0.59
CA PRO A 37 -3.67 17.12 1.07
C PRO A 37 -4.33 16.01 0.25
N LEU A 38 -4.18 16.07 -1.08
CA LEU A 38 -4.73 15.07 -2.00
C LEU A 38 -4.03 13.71 -1.81
N THR A 39 -2.71 13.73 -1.65
CA THR A 39 -1.90 12.52 -1.39
C THR A 39 -2.29 11.87 -0.07
N ALA A 40 -2.48 12.66 0.99
CA ALA A 40 -2.94 12.18 2.29
C ALA A 40 -4.36 11.59 2.22
N LEU A 41 -5.26 12.23 1.48
CA LEU A 41 -6.62 11.73 1.27
C LEU A 41 -6.63 10.37 0.60
N PHE A 42 -5.85 10.19 -0.48
CA PHE A 42 -5.74 8.90 -1.15
C PHE A 42 -5.07 7.83 -0.28
N ALA A 43 -4.07 8.19 0.54
CA ALA A 43 -3.47 7.28 1.51
C ALA A 43 -4.50 6.80 2.55
N ALA A 44 -5.30 7.73 3.11
CA ALA A 44 -6.36 7.42 4.06
C ALA A 44 -7.48 6.58 3.41
N ALA A 45 -7.91 6.95 2.20
CA ALA A 45 -8.91 6.21 1.45
C ALA A 45 -8.44 4.79 1.12
N PHE A 46 -7.19 4.61 0.73
CA PHE A 46 -6.59 3.29 0.53
C PHE A 46 -6.59 2.49 1.83
N PHE A 47 -6.14 3.09 2.94
CA PHE A 47 -6.14 2.44 4.25
C PHE A 47 -7.53 1.94 4.63
N VAL A 48 -8.58 2.78 4.55
CA VAL A 48 -9.96 2.38 4.87
C VAL A 48 -10.53 1.39 3.85
N ALA A 49 -10.31 1.58 2.55
CA ALA A 49 -10.82 0.67 1.53
C ALA A 49 -10.17 -0.71 1.61
N SER A 50 -8.88 -0.76 1.96
CA SER A 50 -8.12 -2.01 2.10
C SER A 50 -8.55 -2.85 3.31
N THR A 51 -9.12 -2.24 4.35
CA THR A 51 -9.67 -2.96 5.52
C THR A 51 -11.05 -3.53 5.25
N ILE A 52 -11.78 -2.99 4.26
CA ILE A 52 -13.07 -3.51 3.84
C ILE A 52 -12.84 -4.68 2.87
N HIS A 53 -13.18 -5.88 3.33
CA HIS A 53 -13.15 -7.10 2.52
C HIS A 53 -14.58 -7.43 2.12
N VAL A 54 -14.89 -7.38 0.83
CA VAL A 54 -16.22 -7.77 0.34
C VAL A 54 -16.10 -9.19 -0.22
N PRO A 55 -16.80 -10.19 0.37
CA PRO A 55 -16.86 -11.52 -0.20
C PRO A 55 -17.70 -11.47 -1.48
N VAL A 56 -17.10 -11.83 -2.61
CA VAL A 56 -17.80 -11.89 -3.91
C VAL A 56 -17.69 -13.32 -4.44
N GLY A 57 -18.70 -14.15 -4.15
CA GLY A 57 -18.72 -15.55 -4.58
C GLY A 57 -17.64 -16.40 -3.89
N ILE A 58 -16.76 -17.05 -4.67
CA ILE A 58 -15.71 -17.97 -4.19
C ILE A 58 -14.39 -17.24 -3.85
N GLY A 59 -14.38 -15.91 -3.82
CA GLY A 59 -13.18 -15.13 -3.53
C GLY A 59 -13.47 -13.80 -2.82
N SER A 60 -12.48 -13.30 -2.09
CA SER A 60 -12.50 -11.98 -1.46
C SER A 60 -11.85 -10.97 -2.40
N VAL A 61 -12.57 -9.92 -2.79
CA VAL A 61 -12.00 -8.81 -3.56
C VAL A 61 -11.68 -7.68 -2.60
N HIS A 62 -10.43 -7.24 -2.59
CA HIS A 62 -10.03 -6.03 -1.89
C HIS A 62 -10.13 -4.85 -2.84
N LEU A 63 -10.71 -3.74 -2.39
CA LEU A 63 -10.67 -2.49 -3.13
C LEU A 63 -9.29 -1.85 -2.94
N ILE A 64 -8.34 -2.24 -3.78
CA ILE A 64 -6.94 -1.82 -3.61
C ILE A 64 -6.70 -0.40 -4.16
N LEU A 65 -7.66 0.22 -4.87
CA LEU A 65 -7.57 1.59 -5.43
C LEU A 65 -6.27 1.92 -6.20
N ASN A 66 -5.43 0.92 -6.52
CA ASN A 66 -4.07 1.09 -7.03
C ASN A 66 -4.04 1.84 -8.36
N GLY A 67 -4.92 1.46 -9.28
CA GLY A 67 -5.00 2.10 -10.60
C GLY A 67 -5.39 3.57 -10.52
N MET A 68 -6.36 3.91 -9.65
CA MET A 68 -6.80 5.28 -9.45
C MET A 68 -5.73 6.10 -8.74
N ALA A 69 -5.17 5.59 -7.64
CA ALA A 69 -4.12 6.29 -6.90
C ALA A 69 -2.89 6.54 -7.80
N GLY A 70 -2.48 5.58 -8.63
CA GLY A 70 -1.39 5.77 -9.59
C GLY A 70 -1.71 6.82 -10.67
N LEU A 71 -2.94 6.85 -11.18
CA LEU A 71 -3.37 7.81 -12.20
C LEU A 71 -3.41 9.25 -11.67
N PHE A 72 -3.93 9.45 -10.46
CA PHE A 72 -4.10 10.78 -9.87
C PHE A 72 -2.83 11.31 -9.17
N LEU A 73 -2.07 10.44 -8.49
CA LEU A 73 -0.89 10.84 -7.71
C LEU A 73 0.42 10.74 -8.50
N GLY A 74 0.47 9.92 -9.55
CA GLY A 74 1.71 9.62 -10.27
C GLY A 74 2.78 9.09 -9.30
N TRP A 75 3.93 9.76 -9.24
CA TRP A 75 5.04 9.37 -8.36
C TRP A 75 4.74 9.50 -6.86
N ALA A 76 3.78 10.35 -6.47
CA ALA A 76 3.38 10.51 -5.07
C ALA A 76 2.60 9.29 -4.52
N VAL A 77 2.26 8.31 -5.38
CA VAL A 77 1.63 7.06 -4.95
C VAL A 77 2.53 6.23 -4.03
N PHE A 78 3.85 6.25 -4.23
CA PHE A 78 4.80 5.50 -3.42
C PHE A 78 4.83 5.95 -1.96
N PRO A 79 5.04 7.24 -1.64
CA PRO A 79 4.95 7.70 -0.25
C PRO A 79 3.55 7.54 0.33
N ALA A 80 2.48 7.73 -0.47
CA ALA A 80 1.11 7.52 0.00
C ALA A 80 0.86 6.08 0.48
N PHE A 81 1.28 5.09 -0.31
CA PHE A 81 1.11 3.69 0.02
C PHE A 81 2.03 3.22 1.14
N LEU A 82 3.25 3.76 1.22
CA LEU A 82 4.12 3.49 2.36
C LEU A 82 3.43 3.88 3.68
N ILE A 83 2.84 5.08 3.76
CA ILE A 83 2.11 5.51 4.95
C ILE A 83 0.88 4.64 5.19
N ALA A 84 0.10 4.34 4.15
CA ALA A 84 -1.10 3.52 4.32
C ALA A 84 -0.78 2.10 4.82
N LEU A 85 0.25 1.45 4.27
CA LEU A 85 0.74 0.14 4.71
C LEU A 85 1.32 0.19 6.13
N LEU A 86 2.04 1.27 6.48
CA LEU A 86 2.56 1.48 7.83
C LEU A 86 1.42 1.57 8.85
N LEU A 87 0.36 2.33 8.51
CA LEU A 87 -0.83 2.44 9.36
C LEU A 87 -1.55 1.09 9.49
N GLN A 88 -1.61 0.28 8.43
CA GLN A 88 -2.17 -1.08 8.51
C GLN A 88 -1.41 -1.94 9.52
N VAL A 89 -0.08 -1.95 9.48
CA VAL A 89 0.73 -2.72 10.44
C VAL A 89 0.54 -2.21 11.86
N LEU A 90 0.42 -0.89 12.05
CA LEU A 90 0.28 -0.28 13.37
C LEU A 90 -1.11 -0.49 14.00
N PHE A 91 -2.19 -0.34 13.23
CA PHE A 91 -3.57 -0.45 13.72
C PHE A 91 -4.15 -1.86 13.61
N PHE A 92 -3.68 -2.67 12.65
CA PHE A 92 -4.13 -4.04 12.42
C PHE A 92 -2.96 -5.04 12.36
N PRO A 93 -2.16 -5.14 13.44
CA PRO A 93 -1.04 -6.09 13.50
C PRO A 93 -1.46 -7.56 13.35
N SER A 94 -2.76 -7.88 13.49
CA SER A 94 -3.32 -9.23 13.33
C SER A 94 -3.35 -9.77 11.90
N VAL A 95 -2.90 -9.02 10.90
CA VAL A 95 -2.60 -9.54 9.54
C VAL A 95 -1.31 -10.40 9.53
N ALA A 96 -0.58 -10.49 10.64
CA ALA A 96 0.58 -11.36 10.82
C ALA A 96 0.26 -12.74 11.41
N LEU A 97 -1.01 -13.07 11.71
CA LEU A 97 -1.38 -14.41 12.18
C LEU A 97 -2.37 -15.09 11.23
N PRO A 98 -2.14 -16.37 10.88
CA PRO A 98 -2.72 -17.07 9.73
C PRO A 98 -4.20 -17.47 9.86
N TYR A 99 -5.00 -16.81 10.70
CA TYR A 99 -6.36 -17.27 11.04
C TYR A 99 -7.52 -16.34 10.57
N TRP A 100 -7.26 -15.43 9.63
CA TRP A 100 -8.31 -14.61 8.99
C TRP A 100 -8.27 -14.69 7.46
N ALA A 101 -8.37 -15.91 6.93
CA ALA A 101 -8.74 -16.18 5.55
C ALA A 101 -10.01 -17.02 5.51
#